data_AF-A0A554IEQ6-F1
#
_entry.id   AF-A0A554IEQ6-F1
#
_cell.length_a   1.000
_cell.length_b   1.000
_cell.length_c   1.000
_cell.angle_alpha   90.00
_cell.angle_beta   90.00
_cell.angle_gamma   90.00
#
_symmetry.space_group_name_H-M   'P 1'
#
loop_
_entity.id
_entity.type
_entity.pdbx_description
1 polymer ?
#
loop_
_entity_poly.entity_id
_entity_poly.type
_entity_poly.pdbx_seq_one_letter_code
_entity_poly.pdbx_strand_id
1 'polypeptide(L)'
;MISKNLIKDKKGFTLIELLVVIAIIGILSSIVIASLNTARVKARDTRRLADMNQLIKAIEMYHTDNGFYPACGVADYCNSTASGGYVNLNTLGVKPNYLSATPVDPTNIAAQYGYYYARRYKPTGSTPPYIYTGSDQNYIVGTRLENSSNPVYSGWDNPNINLYKGQ
;
A
#
# COMPACT_ATOMS: atom_id res chain seq x y z
N MET A 1 46.59 -63.78 12.55
CA MET A 1 46.05 -62.42 12.71
C MET A 1 44.66 -62.42 12.08
N ILE A 2 43.59 -62.46 12.88
CA ILE A 2 42.21 -62.63 12.38
C ILE A 2 41.62 -61.25 12.09
N SER A 3 41.35 -60.96 10.82
CA SER A 3 40.70 -59.72 10.37
C SER A 3 39.19 -59.80 10.65
N LYS A 4 38.69 -58.95 11.55
CA LYS A 4 37.25 -58.77 11.77
C LYS A 4 36.69 -57.85 10.68
N ASN A 5 35.93 -58.41 9.74
CA ASN A 5 35.10 -57.62 8.82
C ASN A 5 33.94 -56.99 9.61
N LEU A 6 33.98 -55.66 9.78
CA LEU A 6 32.89 -54.87 10.35
C LEU A 6 31.77 -54.78 9.30
N ILE A 7 30.72 -55.58 9.46
CA ILE A 7 29.49 -55.43 8.68
C ILE A 7 28.87 -54.09 9.07
N LYS A 8 28.90 -53.14 8.14
CA LYS A 8 28.32 -51.82 8.33
C LYS A 8 26.83 -51.90 7.96
N ASP A 9 25.96 -51.97 8.96
CA ASP A 9 24.50 -51.99 8.76
C ASP A 9 24.06 -50.74 8.00
N LYS A 10 23.72 -50.90 6.71
CA LYS A 10 23.06 -49.86 5.93
C LYS A 10 21.59 -49.83 6.30
N LYS A 11 21.23 -48.98 7.27
CA LYS A 11 19.82 -48.68 7.57
C LYS A 11 19.22 -47.91 6.39
N GLY A 12 18.27 -48.54 5.69
CA GLY A 12 17.44 -47.88 4.68
C GLY A 12 16.24 -47.20 5.33
N PHE A 13 15.75 -46.11 4.71
CA PHE A 13 14.48 -45.49 5.10
C PHE A 13 13.32 -46.42 4.75
N THR A 14 12.35 -46.52 5.66
CA THR A 14 11.09 -47.22 5.42
C THR A 14 10.10 -46.32 4.67
N LEU A 15 9.18 -46.93 3.92
CA LEU A 15 8.12 -46.19 3.23
C LEU A 15 7.21 -45.42 4.19
N ILE A 16 6.97 -45.98 5.39
CA ILE A 16 6.16 -45.34 6.43
C ILE A 16 6.85 -44.10 7.00
N GLU A 17 8.17 -44.13 7.19
CA GLU A 17 8.94 -42.97 7.65
C GLU A 17 8.87 -41.83 6.63
N LEU A 18 8.98 -42.14 5.33
CA LEU A 18 8.84 -41.12 4.29
C LEU A 18 7.41 -40.55 4.24
N LEU A 19 6.39 -41.40 4.42
CA LEU A 19 4.99 -40.99 4.40
C LEU A 19 4.64 -40.04 5.56
N VAL A 20 5.13 -40.33 6.77
CA VAL A 20 4.92 -39.46 7.93
C VAL A 20 5.59 -38.10 7.73
N VAL A 21 6.79 -38.06 7.14
CA VAL A 21 7.51 -36.80 6.88
C VAL A 21 6.75 -35.90 5.92
N ILE A 22 6.26 -36.42 4.80
CA ILE A 22 5.50 -35.60 3.85
C ILE A 22 4.16 -35.13 4.44
N ALA A 23 3.54 -35.94 5.30
CA ALA A 23 2.32 -35.55 6.01
C ALA A 23 2.58 -34.36 6.95
N ILE A 24 3.67 -34.40 7.74
CA ILE A 24 4.05 -33.30 8.63
C ILE A 24 4.42 -32.04 7.83
N ILE A 25 5.21 -32.17 6.75
CA ILE A 25 5.56 -31.04 5.87
C ILE A 25 4.30 -30.42 5.27
N GLY A 26 3.32 -31.21 4.85
CA GLY A 26 2.05 -30.73 4.32
C GLY A 26 1.27 -29.89 5.33
N ILE A 27 1.15 -30.36 6.57
CA ILE A 27 0.47 -29.63 7.65
C ILE A 27 1.19 -28.31 7.94
N LEU A 28 2.50 -28.34 8.16
CA LEU A 28 3.29 -27.14 8.45
C LEU A 28 3.24 -26.12 7.30
N SER A 29 3.32 -26.58 6.05
CA SER A 29 3.30 -25.71 4.87
C SER A 29 1.97 -24.95 4.74
N SER A 30 0.83 -25.59 5.07
CA SER A 30 -0.48 -24.96 4.99
C SER A 30 -0.62 -23.75 5.92
N ILE A 31 -0.10 -23.85 7.15
CA ILE A 31 -0.13 -22.77 8.16
C ILE A 31 0.77 -21.61 7.71
N VAL A 32 1.96 -21.93 7.19
CA VAL A 32 2.92 -20.93 6.71
C VAL A 32 2.34 -20.11 5.57
N ILE A 33 1.70 -20.74 4.59
CA ILE A 33 1.11 -20.05 3.43
C ILE A 33 0.00 -19.07 3.86
N ALA A 34 -0.88 -19.48 4.77
CA ALA A 34 -1.93 -18.61 5.30
C ALA A 34 -1.33 -17.37 6.00
N SER A 35 -0.30 -17.56 6.83
CA SER A 35 0.38 -16.45 7.52
C SER A 35 1.10 -15.48 6.57
N LEU A 36 1.69 -16.00 5.49
CA LEU A 36 2.44 -15.21 4.52
C LEU A 36 1.55 -14.26 3.73
N ASN A 37 0.33 -14.68 3.37
CA ASN A 37 -0.60 -13.82 2.64
C ASN A 37 -0.97 -12.58 3.47
N THR A 38 -1.30 -12.75 4.75
CA THR A 38 -1.58 -11.65 5.67
C THR A 38 -0.36 -10.73 5.85
N ALA A 39 0.84 -11.31 5.98
CA ALA A 39 2.07 -10.52 6.10
C ALA A 39 2.34 -9.66 4.84
N ARG A 40 2.11 -10.21 3.65
CA ARG A 40 2.25 -9.47 2.38
C ARG A 40 1.28 -8.29 2.28
N VAL A 41 0.02 -8.49 2.67
CA VAL A 41 -1.00 -7.42 2.73
C VAL A 41 -0.53 -6.29 3.64
N LYS A 42 -0.11 -6.62 4.87
CA LYS A 42 0.38 -5.63 5.85
C LYS A 42 1.61 -4.87 5.34
N ALA A 43 2.53 -5.56 4.66
CA ALA A 43 3.71 -4.92 4.08
C ALA A 43 3.34 -3.91 2.98
N ARG A 44 2.39 -4.24 2.11
CA ARG A 44 1.90 -3.31 1.07
C ARG A 44 1.20 -2.10 1.68
N ASP A 45 0.36 -2.30 2.69
CA ASP A 45 -0.30 -1.20 3.40
C ASP A 45 0.71 -0.28 4.10
N THR A 46 1.75 -0.86 4.72
CA THR A 46 2.84 -0.08 5.32
C THR A 46 3.56 0.78 4.27
N ARG A 47 3.80 0.23 3.07
CA ARG A 47 4.40 0.96 1.96
C ARG A 47 3.49 2.11 1.50
N ARG A 48 2.19 1.88 1.35
CA ARG A 48 1.21 2.92 0.99
C ARG A 48 1.21 4.09 1.96
N LEU A 49 1.23 3.80 3.27
CA LEU A 49 1.29 4.84 4.29
C LEU A 49 2.60 5.64 4.24
N ALA A 50 3.73 4.97 4.01
CA ALA A 50 5.03 5.64 3.86
C ALA A 50 5.06 6.58 2.64
N ASP A 51 4.58 6.10 1.50
CA ASP A 51 4.47 6.86 0.26
C ASP A 51 3.53 8.07 0.43
N MET A 52 2.39 7.90 1.11
CA MET A 52 1.47 8.98 1.43
C MET A 52 2.12 10.06 2.32
N ASN A 53 2.92 9.67 3.31
CA ASN A 53 3.67 10.61 4.15
C ASN A 53 4.70 11.41 3.35
N GLN A 54 5.29 10.82 2.30
CA GLN A 54 6.19 11.56 1.40
C GLN A 54 5.41 12.61 0.58
N LEU A 55 4.21 12.27 0.11
CA LEU A 55 3.33 13.23 -0.58
C LEU A 55 2.95 14.41 0.31
N ILE A 56 2.52 14.11 1.55
CA ILE A 56 2.16 15.14 2.53
C ILE A 56 3.32 16.11 2.73
N LYS A 57 4.53 15.61 3.01
CA LYS A 57 5.72 16.46 3.19
C LYS A 57 5.96 17.36 1.98
N ALA A 58 5.85 16.82 0.77
CA ALA A 58 6.08 17.60 -0.44
C ALA A 58 5.02 18.69 -0.65
N ILE A 59 3.76 18.39 -0.35
CA ILE A 59 2.64 19.35 -0.42
C ILE A 59 2.80 20.47 0.62
N GLU A 60 3.20 20.12 1.85
CA GLU A 60 3.44 21.08 2.93
C GLU A 60 4.63 22.00 2.63
N MET A 61 5.70 21.47 2.04
CA MET A 61 6.81 22.29 1.57
C MET A 61 6.37 23.25 0.45
N TYR A 62 5.55 22.80 -0.50
CA TYR A 62 4.98 23.67 -1.51
C TYR A 62 4.14 24.81 -0.88
N HIS A 63 3.32 24.48 0.12
CA HIS A 63 2.52 25.49 0.82
C HIS A 63 3.39 26.51 1.55
N THR A 64 4.46 26.05 2.21
CA THR A 64 5.43 26.94 2.88
C THR A 64 6.01 27.97 1.92
N ASP A 65 6.32 27.57 0.67
CA ASP A 65 6.95 28.44 -0.32
C ASP A 65 5.96 29.32 -1.09
N ASN A 66 4.69 28.89 -1.24
CA ASN A 66 3.70 29.57 -2.09
C ASN A 66 2.55 30.21 -1.32
N GLY A 67 2.33 29.86 -0.05
CA GLY A 67 1.22 30.33 0.79
C GLY A 67 -0.14 29.71 0.48
N PHE A 68 -0.19 28.72 -0.42
CA PHE A 68 -1.41 27.98 -0.79
C PHE A 68 -1.07 26.55 -1.20
N TYR A 69 -2.03 25.64 -1.05
CA TYR A 69 -1.85 24.26 -1.48
C TYR A 69 -1.93 24.12 -3.01
N PRO A 70 -1.15 23.19 -3.59
CA PRO A 70 -0.94 23.12 -5.04
C PRO A 70 -2.22 22.81 -5.82
N ALA A 71 -2.44 23.55 -6.90
CA ALA A 71 -3.53 23.32 -7.84
C ALA A 71 -3.36 22.01 -8.60
N CYS A 72 -4.47 21.42 -9.02
CA CYS A 72 -4.45 20.06 -9.53
C CYS A 72 -5.66 19.80 -10.45
N GLY A 73 -5.39 19.63 -11.74
CA GLY A 73 -6.44 19.46 -12.76
C GLY A 73 -7.42 20.65 -12.86
N VAL A 74 -8.57 20.41 -13.50
CA VAL A 74 -9.61 21.44 -13.77
C VAL A 74 -10.59 21.63 -12.61
N ALA A 75 -10.65 20.68 -11.68
CA ALA A 75 -11.61 20.67 -10.59
C ALA A 75 -10.94 20.49 -9.22
N ASP A 76 -9.62 20.71 -9.12
CA ASP A 76 -8.87 20.61 -7.86
C ASP A 76 -8.75 19.18 -7.31
N TYR A 77 -8.98 18.18 -8.16
CA TYR A 77 -8.92 16.76 -7.85
C TYR A 77 -7.93 16.02 -8.75
N CYS A 78 -7.07 15.23 -8.13
CA CYS A 78 -6.07 14.41 -8.81
C CYS A 78 -6.17 12.98 -8.29
N ASN A 79 -6.31 12.05 -9.23
CA ASN A 79 -6.40 10.63 -8.97
C ASN A 79 -5.29 9.89 -9.72
N SER A 80 -4.59 8.97 -9.06
CA SER A 80 -3.71 8.02 -9.72
C SER A 80 -4.52 6.83 -10.27
N THR A 81 -5.28 7.01 -11.36
CA THR A 81 -6.04 5.91 -11.99
C THR A 81 -5.37 5.27 -13.20
N ALA A 82 -4.21 5.74 -13.64
CA ALA A 82 -3.54 5.19 -14.82
C ALA A 82 -2.39 4.23 -14.46
N SER A 83 -2.42 3.05 -15.09
CA SER A 83 -1.43 1.97 -15.09
C SER A 83 0.00 2.42 -14.81
N GLY A 84 0.64 1.87 -13.78
CA GLY A 84 2.01 2.24 -13.40
C GLY A 84 2.12 3.31 -12.32
N GLY A 85 1.01 3.65 -11.64
CA GLY A 85 1.00 4.27 -10.32
C GLY A 85 1.84 5.53 -10.21
N TYR A 86 1.73 6.46 -11.16
CA TYR A 86 2.13 7.82 -10.85
C TYR A 86 0.88 8.58 -10.49
N VAL A 87 0.86 9.15 -9.30
CA VAL A 87 0.00 10.30 -9.06
C VAL A 87 0.26 11.26 -10.21
N ASN A 88 -0.77 11.74 -10.91
CA ASN A 88 -0.60 12.77 -11.93
C ASN A 88 -0.31 14.13 -11.25
N LEU A 89 0.68 14.14 -10.34
CA LEU A 89 1.32 15.30 -9.77
C LEU A 89 2.14 16.05 -10.81
N ASN A 90 2.26 15.58 -12.05
CA ASN A 90 2.86 16.41 -13.09
C ASN A 90 2.04 17.71 -13.29
N THR A 91 0.77 17.72 -12.88
CA THR A 91 -0.05 18.93 -12.77
C THR A 91 0.04 19.64 -11.42
N LEU A 92 0.52 18.94 -10.38
CA LEU A 92 0.78 19.54 -9.09
C LEU A 92 2.14 20.22 -9.17
N GLY A 93 2.21 21.52 -8.90
CA GLY A 93 3.45 22.31 -8.90
C GLY A 93 4.53 21.85 -7.89
N VAL A 94 4.36 20.65 -7.33
CA VAL A 94 5.20 19.98 -6.33
C VAL A 94 6.40 19.29 -6.99
N LYS A 95 6.30 18.90 -8.26
CA LYS A 95 7.42 18.34 -9.03
C LYS A 95 8.12 19.41 -9.89
N PRO A 96 9.45 19.35 -10.07
CA PRO A 96 10.40 18.43 -9.42
C PRO A 96 10.89 18.91 -8.04
N ASN A 97 10.50 20.11 -7.62
CA ASN A 97 11.18 20.83 -6.53
C ASN A 97 10.98 20.23 -5.13
N TYR A 98 9.86 19.55 -4.89
CA TYR A 98 9.47 19.06 -3.56
C TYR A 98 9.29 17.54 -3.51
N LEU A 99 9.29 16.87 -4.66
CA LEU A 99 9.16 15.42 -4.75
C LEU A 99 9.98 14.85 -5.91
N SER A 100 10.96 14.00 -5.59
CA SER A 100 11.88 13.41 -6.57
C SER A 100 11.23 12.33 -7.45
N ALA A 101 10.25 11.60 -6.93
CA ALA A 101 9.53 10.58 -7.67
C ALA A 101 8.09 10.45 -7.16
N THR A 102 7.17 10.17 -8.08
CA THR A 102 5.76 9.91 -7.77
C THR A 102 5.64 8.51 -7.19
N PRO A 103 5.07 8.32 -5.99
CA PRO A 103 4.92 6.99 -5.41
C PRO A 103 3.96 6.12 -6.20
N VAL A 104 4.28 4.82 -6.27
CA VAL A 104 3.59 3.78 -7.04
C VAL A 104 2.99 2.75 -6.09
N ASP A 105 1.71 2.42 -6.30
CA ASP A 105 1.05 1.39 -5.49
C ASP A 105 1.73 0.02 -5.62
N PRO A 106 1.99 -0.72 -4.53
CA PRO A 106 2.69 -1.99 -4.57
C PRO A 106 2.01 -3.11 -5.36
N THR A 107 0.69 -3.04 -5.56
CA THR A 107 -0.04 -4.04 -6.37
C THR A 107 -0.03 -3.71 -7.86
N ASN A 108 0.17 -2.45 -8.22
CA ASN A 108 0.14 -1.95 -9.60
C ASN A 108 -1.12 -2.40 -10.38
N ILE A 109 -2.24 -2.63 -9.70
CA ILE A 109 -3.52 -2.96 -10.31
C ILE A 109 -4.26 -1.65 -10.58
N ALA A 110 -4.33 -1.27 -11.85
CA ALA A 110 -5.02 -0.06 -12.30
C ALA A 110 -6.48 -0.05 -11.79
N ALA A 111 -6.91 1.10 -11.25
CA ALA A 111 -8.26 1.36 -10.74
C ALA A 111 -8.68 0.71 -9.41
N GLN A 112 -7.79 0.02 -8.68
CA GLN A 112 -8.12 -0.47 -7.33
C GLN A 112 -7.37 0.31 -6.25
N TYR A 113 -6.05 0.32 -6.27
CA TYR A 113 -5.23 0.90 -5.20
C TYR A 113 -4.36 2.04 -5.76
N GLY A 114 -4.39 3.19 -5.09
CA GLY A 114 -3.75 4.42 -5.57
C GLY A 114 -3.77 5.54 -4.53
N TYR A 115 -3.11 6.63 -4.86
CA TYR A 115 -3.05 7.85 -4.04
C TYR A 115 -3.93 8.94 -4.65
N TYR A 116 -4.61 9.66 -3.77
CA TYR A 116 -5.60 10.68 -4.09
C TYR A 116 -5.16 12.00 -3.47
N TYR A 117 -5.25 13.10 -4.22
CA TYR A 117 -5.02 14.47 -3.71
C TYR A 117 -6.13 15.42 -4.16
N ALA A 118 -6.65 16.23 -3.24
CA ALA A 118 -7.55 17.31 -3.58
C ALA A 118 -7.28 18.56 -2.74
N ARG A 119 -7.22 19.73 -3.38
CA ARG A 119 -7.15 21.02 -2.67
C ARG A 119 -8.54 21.55 -2.40
N ARG A 120 -8.70 22.41 -1.39
CA ARG A 120 -9.97 22.98 -0.92
C ARG A 120 -10.95 21.96 -0.35
N TYR A 121 -10.46 20.82 0.11
CA TYR A 121 -11.26 19.82 0.81
C TYR A 121 -10.68 19.55 2.20
N LYS A 122 -11.55 19.16 3.13
CA LYS A 122 -11.16 18.63 4.45
C LYS A 122 -11.90 17.32 4.72
N PRO A 123 -11.31 16.38 5.47
CA PRO A 123 -11.99 15.14 5.82
C PRO A 123 -13.15 15.41 6.78
N THR A 124 -14.15 14.55 6.75
CA THR A 124 -15.26 14.51 7.71
C THR A 124 -15.29 13.16 8.41
N GLY A 125 -15.96 13.08 9.56
CA GLY A 125 -16.29 11.82 10.22
C GLY A 125 -17.60 11.20 9.73
N SER A 126 -18.07 11.57 8.54
CA SER A 126 -19.40 11.22 8.02
C SER A 126 -19.31 10.86 6.53
N THR A 127 -20.39 10.35 5.93
CA THR A 127 -20.46 10.12 4.47
C THR A 127 -21.12 11.32 3.77
N PRO A 128 -20.52 11.92 2.73
CA PRO A 128 -19.21 11.60 2.14
C PRO A 128 -18.04 11.99 3.06
N PRO A 129 -16.90 11.27 3.02
CA PRO A 129 -15.79 11.38 3.99
C PRO A 129 -14.98 12.67 3.89
N TYR A 130 -15.44 13.64 3.10
CA TYR A 130 -14.79 14.91 2.85
C TYR A 130 -15.83 15.96 2.44
N ILE A 131 -15.51 17.23 2.64
CA ILE A 131 -16.34 18.36 2.18
C ILE A 131 -15.49 19.40 1.48
N TYR A 132 -16.07 20.02 0.44
CA TYR A 132 -15.49 21.19 -0.19
C TYR A 132 -15.57 22.38 0.77
N THR A 133 -14.48 23.09 0.91
CA THR A 133 -14.37 24.27 1.78
C THR A 133 -14.17 25.56 0.98
N GLY A 134 -13.82 25.48 -0.30
CA GLY A 134 -13.46 26.64 -1.13
C GLY A 134 -12.21 27.40 -0.67
N SER A 135 -11.42 26.82 0.25
CA SER A 135 -10.26 27.48 0.84
C SER A 135 -8.99 26.83 0.33
N ASP A 136 -8.10 27.61 -0.28
CA ASP A 136 -6.78 27.16 -0.74
C ASP A 136 -5.83 26.76 0.40
N GLN A 137 -6.30 26.90 1.64
CA GLN A 137 -5.64 26.49 2.89
C GLN A 137 -6.13 25.12 3.39
N ASN A 138 -6.91 24.39 2.60
CA ASN A 138 -7.30 23.02 2.94
C ASN A 138 -6.84 22.06 1.84
N TYR A 139 -6.44 20.86 2.23
CA TYR A 139 -6.28 19.75 1.29
C TYR A 139 -6.54 18.42 1.99
N ILE A 140 -6.76 17.41 1.16
CA ILE A 140 -6.79 16.01 1.57
C ILE A 140 -5.84 15.18 0.72
N VAL A 141 -5.16 14.25 1.38
CA VAL A 141 -4.46 13.14 0.71
C VAL A 141 -5.07 11.84 1.20
N GLY A 142 -5.28 10.90 0.30
CA GLY A 142 -5.85 9.58 0.62
C GLY A 142 -5.12 8.43 -0.06
N THR A 143 -5.16 7.26 0.56
CA THR A 143 -4.83 5.97 -0.06
C THR A 143 -5.79 4.90 0.45
N ARG A 144 -6.02 3.87 -0.37
CA ARG A 144 -6.86 2.72 0.02
C ARG A 144 -5.98 1.61 0.55
N LEU A 145 -6.27 1.14 1.76
CA LEU A 145 -5.57 -0.01 2.34
C LEU A 145 -6.31 -1.31 1.99
N GLU A 146 -5.58 -2.41 1.97
CA GLU A 146 -6.14 -3.73 1.70
C GLU A 146 -6.85 -4.31 2.93
N ASN A 147 -6.45 -3.93 4.14
CA ASN A 147 -7.03 -4.43 5.39
C ASN A 147 -8.29 -3.66 5.87
N SER A 148 -8.92 -2.83 5.03
CA SER A 148 -10.18 -2.13 5.37
C SER A 148 -11.38 -2.89 4.81
N SER A 149 -12.28 -3.34 5.67
CA SER A 149 -13.26 -4.42 5.48
C SER A 149 -14.35 -4.27 4.40
N ASN A 150 -14.24 -3.36 3.43
CA ASN A 150 -15.03 -3.40 2.19
C ASN A 150 -14.49 -2.39 1.16
N PRO A 151 -13.92 -2.81 0.02
CA PRO A 151 -13.59 -1.89 -1.07
C PRO A 151 -14.87 -1.52 -1.83
N VAL A 152 -15.69 -0.62 -1.28
CA VAL A 152 -16.81 -0.03 -2.04
C VAL A 152 -16.25 1.07 -2.92
N TYR A 153 -16.12 0.75 -4.21
CA TYR A 153 -15.74 1.64 -5.31
C TYR A 153 -14.38 2.38 -5.19
N SER A 154 -13.73 2.54 -6.34
CA SER A 154 -12.56 3.37 -6.54
C SER A 154 -13.02 4.81 -6.70
N GLY A 155 -12.72 5.67 -5.73
CA GLY A 155 -13.10 7.08 -5.76
C GLY A 155 -13.12 7.69 -4.36
N TRP A 156 -13.12 9.02 -4.31
CA TRP A 156 -13.11 9.80 -3.07
C TRP A 156 -14.25 9.46 -2.09
N ASP A 157 -15.37 8.93 -2.59
CA ASP A 157 -16.55 8.59 -1.78
C ASP A 157 -16.42 7.28 -1.00
N ASN A 158 -15.24 6.68 -1.00
CA ASN A 158 -14.98 5.46 -0.25
C ASN A 158 -14.73 5.78 1.24
N PRO A 159 -15.61 5.34 2.16
CA PRO A 159 -15.50 5.64 3.60
C PRO A 159 -14.28 4.99 4.26
N ASN A 160 -13.61 4.06 3.56
CA ASN A 160 -12.41 3.36 4.02
C ASN A 160 -11.11 3.98 3.52
N ILE A 161 -11.15 5.14 2.85
CA ILE A 161 -9.93 5.87 2.50
C ILE A 161 -9.30 6.42 3.79
N ASN A 162 -8.01 6.16 3.96
CA ASN A 162 -7.25 6.81 5.02
C ASN A 162 -6.94 8.23 4.56
N LEU A 163 -7.76 9.18 5.03
CA LEU A 163 -7.61 10.59 4.73
C LEU A 163 -6.72 11.26 5.77
N TYR A 164 -5.73 12.01 5.29
CA TYR A 164 -4.93 12.91 6.10
C TYR A 164 -5.23 14.34 5.67
N LYS A 165 -5.32 15.23 6.67
CA LYS A 165 -5.47 16.67 6.49
C LYS A 165 -4.10 17.35 6.57
N GLY A 166 -3.91 18.39 5.76
CA GLY A 166 -3.03 19.50 6.14
C GLY A 166 -3.59 20.20 7.35
N GLN A 167 -2.71 20.75 8.19
CA GLN A 167 -3.15 21.52 9.36
C GLN A 167 -3.87 22.81 8.95
#